data_AF-A0A934B6H9-F1
#
_entry.id   AF-A0A934B6H9-F1
#
_cell.length_a   1.000
_cell.length_b   1.000
_cell.length_c   1.000
_cell.angle_alpha   90.00
_cell.angle_beta   90.00
_cell.angle_gamma   90.00
#
_symmetry.space_group_name_H-M   'P 1'
#
loop_
_entity.id
_entity.type
_entity.pdbx_description
1 polymer ?
#
loop_
_entity_poly.entity_id
_entity_poly.type
_entity_poly.pdbx_seq_one_letter_code
_entity_poly.pdbx_strand_id
1 'polypeptide(L)' 'MASDRGYDISQWYDSKPVKLGWLGMLGIGVFWVVYQRTFGYSHGLDSMTPEFDSVWMGLWRFNILANAVFFAVSIGWIWV' A
#
# COMPACT_ATOMS: atom_id res chain seq x y z
N MET A 1 -8.75 29.32 41.58
CA MET A 1 -9.44 28.42 40.65
C MET A 1 -8.43 28.03 39.60
N ALA A 2 -7.76 26.89 39.81
CA ALA A 2 -6.79 26.36 38.85
C ALA A 2 -7.54 26.00 37.57
N SER A 3 -7.01 26.38 36.42
CA SER A 3 -7.62 26.06 35.14
C SER A 3 -7.79 24.54 35.04
N ASP A 4 -9.03 24.06 34.95
CA ASP A 4 -9.36 22.84 34.22
C ASP A 4 -8.99 23.05 32.75
N ARG A 5 -7.68 23.12 32.46
CA ARG A 5 -7.17 22.77 31.14
C ARG A 5 -7.27 21.26 31.07
N GLY A 6 -8.51 20.80 30.89
CA GLY A 6 -8.86 19.40 30.76
C GLY A 6 -7.89 18.78 29.77
N TYR A 7 -7.18 17.77 30.23
CA TYR A 7 -6.32 16.93 29.41
C TYR A 7 -7.21 16.26 28.35
N ASP A 8 -7.27 16.86 27.16
CA ASP A 8 -8.02 16.32 26.04
C ASP A 8 -7.19 15.22 25.38
N ILE A 9 -7.46 13.98 25.80
CA ILE A 9 -6.78 12.78 25.30
C ILE A 9 -6.95 12.61 23.78
N SER A 10 -7.96 13.26 23.18
CA SER A 10 -8.22 13.20 21.74
C SER A 10 -7.17 13.94 20.91
N GLN A 11 -6.42 14.90 21.50
CA GLN A 11 -5.27 15.53 20.84
C GLN A 11 -4.07 14.58 20.72
N TRP A 12 -3.97 13.58 21.60
CA TRP A 12 -2.85 12.62 21.62
C TRP A 12 -3.14 11.32 20.85
N TYR A 13 -4.41 11.05 20.49
CA TYR A 13 -4.80 9.77 19.90
C TYR A 13 -5.78 9.92 18.73
N ASP A 14 -5.42 10.70 17.70
CA ASP A 14 -6.13 10.62 16.41
C ASP A 14 -5.70 9.33 15.67
N SER A 15 -6.53 8.29 15.82
CA SER A 15 -6.30 6.98 15.20
C SER A 15 -6.75 6.89 13.74
N LYS A 16 -7.40 7.93 13.18
CA LYS A 16 -7.91 7.92 11.79
C LYS A 16 -6.81 7.65 10.75
N PRO A 17 -5.66 8.34 10.74
CA PRO A 17 -4.60 8.07 9.75
C PRO A 17 -4.05 6.65 9.86
N VAL A 18 -3.92 6.15 11.09
CA VAL A 18 -3.47 4.77 11.34
C VAL A 18 -4.48 3.77 10.77
N LYS A 19 -5.78 3.95 11.03
CA LYS A 19 -6.83 3.08 10.48
C LYS A 19 -6.87 3.11 8.95
N LEU A 20 -6.68 4.28 8.34
CA LEU A 20 -6.59 4.41 6.88
C LEU A 20 -5.37 3.65 6.33
N GLY A 21 -4.21 3.77 6.98
CA GLY A 21 -3.02 2.99 6.62
C GLY A 21 -3.26 1.48 6.71
N TRP A 22 -3.83 1.01 7.81
CA TRP A 22 -4.17 -0.41 8.01
C TRP A 22 -5.18 -0.93 6.99
N LEU A 23 -6.21 -0.15 6.64
CA LEU A 23 -7.16 -0.52 5.60
C LEU A 23 -6.48 -0.60 4.22
N GLY A 24 -5.56 0.32 3.92
CA GLY A 24 -4.74 0.25 2.71
C GLY A 24 -3.88 -1.02 2.67
N MET A 25 -3.22 -1.37 3.78
CA MET A 25 -2.43 -2.59 3.91
C MET A 25 -3.27 -3.87 3.77
N LEU A 26 -4.48 -3.90 4.33
CA LEU A 26 -5.40 -5.01 4.12
C LEU A 26 -5.86 -5.10 2.66
N GLY A 27 -6.17 -3.96 2.03
CA GLY A 27 -6.56 -3.90 0.62
C GLY A 27 -5.50 -4.49 -0.30
N ILE A 28 -4.23 -4.11 -0.12
CA ILE A 28 -3.13 -4.68 -0.93
C ILE A 28 -2.91 -6.16 -0.64
N GLY A 29 -3.09 -6.61 0.61
CA GLY A 29 -3.01 -8.03 0.98
C GLY A 29 -4.10 -8.85 0.29
N VAL A 30 -5.35 -8.40 0.32
CA VAL A 30 -6.47 -9.04 -0.38
C VAL A 30 -6.24 -9.07 -1.88
N PHE A 31 -5.79 -7.95 -2.46
CA PHE A 31 -5.41 -7.88 -3.87
C PHE A 31 -4.41 -8.98 -4.23
N TRP A 32 -3.30 -9.12 -3.50
CA TRP A 32 -2.28 -10.11 -3.82
C TRP A 32 -2.80 -11.54 -3.73
N VAL A 33 -3.60 -11.86 -2.70
CA VAL A 33 -4.20 -13.20 -2.56
C VAL A 33 -5.10 -13.52 -3.73
N VAL A 34 -5.99 -12.61 -4.12
CA VAL A 34 -6.91 -12.81 -5.25
C VAL A 34 -6.13 -12.88 -6.56
N TYR A 35 -5.16 -12.00 -6.76
CA TYR A 35 -4.33 -11.95 -7.97
C TYR A 35 -3.56 -13.26 -8.18
N GLN A 36 -2.87 -13.73 -7.14
CA GLN A 36 -2.13 -14.99 -7.17
C GLN A 36 -3.07 -16.19 -7.36
N ARG A 37 -4.26 -16.17 -6.76
CA ARG A 37 -5.23 -17.24 -6.94
C ARG A 37 -5.77 -17.31 -8.37
N THR A 38 -6.00 -16.16 -9.01
CA THR A 38 -6.54 -16.09 -10.38
C THR A 38 -5.47 -16.40 -11.43
N PHE A 39 -4.27 -15.84 -11.28
CA PHE A 39 -3.23 -15.89 -12.32
C PHE A 39 -2.07 -16.84 -12.02
N GLY A 40 -1.94 -17.35 -10.80
CA GLY A 40 -0.79 -18.16 -10.38
C GLY A 40 -0.68 -19.47 -11.15
N TYR A 41 -1.75 -20.26 -11.18
CA TYR A 41 -1.76 -21.53 -11.91
C TYR A 41 -1.95 -21.37 -13.42
N SER A 42 -2.60 -20.30 -13.87
CA SER A 42 -2.95 -20.11 -15.28
C SER A 42 -1.83 -19.44 -16.08
N HIS A 43 -1.18 -18.42 -15.53
CA HIS A 43 -0.23 -17.57 -16.26
C HIS A 43 1.06 -17.30 -15.46
N GLY A 44 1.26 -17.95 -14.32
CA GLY A 44 2.38 -17.73 -13.41
C GLY A 44 3.40 -18.88 -13.34
N LEU A 45 3.12 -20.01 -14.00
CA LEU A 45 3.94 -21.22 -13.90
C LEU A 45 5.11 -21.25 -14.89
N ASP A 46 4.87 -20.82 -16.13
CA ASP A 46 5.89 -20.74 -17.16
C ASP A 46 6.25 -19.28 -17.42
N SER A 47 7.49 -18.91 -17.11
CA SER A 47 7.98 -17.54 -17.23
C SER A 47 8.44 -17.16 -18.64
N MET A 48 8.55 -18.12 -19.56
CA MET A 48 8.99 -17.87 -20.94
C MET A 48 7.83 -17.51 -21.87
N THR A 49 6.59 -17.63 -21.41
CA THR A 49 5.42 -17.33 -22.24
C THR A 49 5.11 -15.83 -22.26
N PRO A 50 4.54 -15.30 -23.35
CA PRO A 50 4.20 -13.88 -23.43
C PRO A 50 3.14 -13.46 -22.41
N GLU A 51 2.27 -14.38 -21.99
CA GLU A 51 1.25 -14.08 -20.99
C GLU A 51 1.88 -13.74 -19.63
N PHE A 52 2.96 -14.44 -19.26
CA PHE A 52 3.71 -14.13 -18.04
C PHE A 52 4.29 -12.71 -18.06
N ASP A 53 4.86 -12.27 -19.21
CA ASP A 53 5.38 -10.91 -19.32
C ASP A 53 4.28 -9.86 -19.14
N SER A 54 3.10 -10.10 -19.73
CA SER A 54 1.98 -9.15 -19.65
C SER A 54 1.37 -9.06 -18.24
N VAL A 55 1.19 -10.21 -17.57
CA VAL A 55 0.48 -10.30 -16.28
C VAL A 55 1.46 -10.08 -15.13
N TRP A 56 2.54 -10.85 -15.04
CA TRP A 56 3.44 -10.81 -13.88
C TRP A 56 4.52 -9.76 -14.02
N MET A 57 5.23 -9.73 -15.15
CA MET A 57 6.31 -8.75 -15.33
C MET A 57 5.76 -7.34 -15.52
N GLY A 58 4.62 -7.18 -16.19
CA GLY A 58 3.91 -5.91 -16.32
C GLY A 58 3.57 -5.31 -14.95
N LEU A 59 2.93 -6.11 -14.08
CA LEU A 59 2.61 -5.69 -12.72
C LEU A 59 3.88 -5.38 -11.90
N TRP A 60 4.94 -6.17 -12.05
CA TRP A 60 6.21 -5.94 -11.36
C TRP A 60 6.88 -4.62 -11.78
N ARG A 61 6.95 -4.32 -13.09
CA ARG A 61 7.49 -3.06 -13.62
C ARG A 61 6.69 -1.87 -13.12
N PHE A 62 5.35 -1.96 -13.16
CA PHE A 62 4.47 -0.96 -12.58
C PHE A 62 4.76 -0.75 -11.10
N ASN A 63 4.89 -1.83 -10.33
CA ASN A 63 5.13 -1.75 -8.89
C ASN A 63 6.46 -1.04 -8.56
N ILE A 64 7.53 -1.28 -9.31
CA ILE A 64 8.80 -0.56 -9.14
C ILE A 64 8.61 0.94 -9.32
N LEU A 65 7.97 1.35 -10.43
CA LEU A 65 7.74 2.77 -10.72
C LEU A 65 6.82 3.40 -9.67
N ALA A 66 5.76 2.71 -9.27
CA ALA A 66 4.82 3.18 -8.26
C ALA A 66 5.51 3.40 -6.90
N ASN A 67 6.38 2.47 -6.47
CA ASN A 67 7.13 2.64 -5.21
C ASN A 67 8.15 3.77 -5.29
N ALA A 68 8.87 3.92 -6.40
CA ALA A 68 9.82 5.01 -6.59
C ALA A 68 9.12 6.38 -6.55
N VAL A 69 7.98 6.51 -7.24
CA VAL A 69 7.17 7.73 -7.23
C VAL A 69 6.60 7.99 -5.84
N PHE A 70 6.04 6.97 -5.19
CA PHE A 70 5.50 7.09 -3.83
C PHE A 70 6.57 7.57 -2.85
N PHE A 71 7.77 7.01 -2.91
CA PHE A 71 8.90 7.43 -2.08
C PHE A 71 9.26 8.89 -2.33
N ALA A 72 9.46 9.28 -3.59
CA ALA A 72 9.83 10.65 -3.95
C ALA A 72 8.78 11.67 -3.51
N VAL A 73 7.49 11.37 -3.72
CA VAL A 73 6.38 12.24 -3.32
C VAL A 73 6.27 12.32 -1.80
N SER A 74 6.32 11.19 -1.10
CA SER A 74 6.15 11.16 0.36
C SER A 74 7.29 11.86 1.07
N ILE A 75 8.55 11.56 0.70
CA ILE A 75 9.72 12.21 1.30
C ILE A 75 9.78 13.69 0.92
N GLY A 76 9.51 14.02 -0.35
CA GLY A 76 9.46 15.40 -0.80
C GLY A 76 8.40 16.21 -0.06
N TRP A 77 7.24 15.63 0.21
CA TRP A 77 6.18 16.28 0.98
C TRP A 77 6.52 16.44 2.46
N ILE A 78 7.16 15.45 3.09
CA ILE A 78 7.58 15.53 4.51
C ILE A 78 8.67 16.59 4.71
N TRP A 79 9.51 16.82 3.70
CA TRP A 79 10.61 17.77 3.77
C TRP A 79 10.20 19.24 3.59
N VAL A 80 9.01 19.50 3.04
CA VAL A 80 8.45 20.84 2.83
C VAL A 80 7.55 21.23 3.99
#